data_AF-A0A0J7NEV0-F1
#
_entry.id   AF-A0A0J7NEV0-F1
#
_cell.length_a   1.000
_cell.length_b   1.000
_cell.length_c   1.000
_cell.angle_alpha   90.00
_cell.angle_beta   90.00
_cell.angle_gamma   90.00
#
_symmetry.space_group_name_H-M   'P 1'
#
loop_
_entity.id
_entity.type
_entity.pdbx_description
1 polymer ?
#
loop_
_entity_poly.entity_id
_entity_poly.type
_entity_poly.pdbx_seq_one_letter_code
_entity_poly.pdbx_strand_id
1 'polypeptide(L)'
;MLGKNFKTQEIKDEKEKERRSFLLLSQYAQETQHEKILRGLAVGIAFTMYGRLEEADPLVTSLCADKDPILRRSGMYTLAMAYCGTGNNQAIRKLLHVAVSDVNDDVRRAAVTGLGFLLFRHTNLSKAQR
;
A
#
# COMPACT_ATOMS: atom_id res chain seq x y z
N MET A 1 -28.15 28.26 -2.66
CA MET A 1 -27.31 27.34 -3.46
C MET A 1 -25.80 27.53 -3.23
N LEU A 2 -25.34 27.95 -2.04
CA LEU A 2 -23.92 28.25 -1.79
C LEU A 2 -23.14 27.12 -1.07
N GLY A 3 -23.83 26.12 -0.51
CA GLY A 3 -23.19 25.07 0.31
C GLY A 3 -22.58 23.89 -0.46
N LYS A 4 -22.94 23.68 -1.74
CA LYS A 4 -22.38 22.56 -2.54
C LYS A 4 -20.96 22.86 -3.06
N ASN A 5 -20.67 24.12 -3.41
CA ASN A 5 -19.36 24.51 -3.94
C ASN A 5 -18.25 24.50 -2.87
N PHE A 6 -18.56 24.85 -1.62
CA PHE A 6 -17.57 24.87 -0.54
C PHE A 6 -17.05 23.46 -0.20
N LYS A 7 -17.94 22.47 -0.06
CA LYS A 7 -17.55 21.07 0.17
C LYS A 7 -16.74 20.48 -0.99
N THR A 8 -17.06 20.84 -2.22
CA THR A 8 -16.30 20.38 -3.40
C THR A 8 -14.91 21.01 -3.48
N GLN A 9 -14.74 22.24 -2.97
CA GLN A 9 -13.44 22.91 -2.87
C GLN A 9 -12.56 22.24 -1.80
N GLU A 10 -13.11 21.98 -0.61
CA GLU A 10 -12.42 21.28 0.49
C GLU A 10 -11.91 19.89 0.09
N ILE A 11 -12.76 19.10 -0.57
CA ILE A 11 -12.40 17.75 -1.05
C ILE A 11 -11.28 17.82 -2.12
N LYS A 12 -11.26 18.88 -2.95
CA LYS A 12 -10.19 19.09 -3.93
C LYS A 12 -8.87 19.48 -3.27
N ASP A 13 -8.92 20.38 -2.30
CA ASP A 13 -7.73 20.81 -1.55
C ASP A 13 -7.14 19.67 -0.73
N GLU A 14 -7.98 18.79 -0.17
CA GLU A 14 -7.55 17.61 0.59
C GLU A 14 -6.86 16.57 -0.31
N LYS A 15 -7.46 16.25 -1.48
CA LYS A 15 -6.83 15.37 -2.48
C LYS A 15 -5.52 15.93 -3.04
N GLU A 16 -5.44 17.24 -3.22
CA GLU A 16 -4.21 17.93 -3.66
C GLU A 16 -3.12 17.83 -2.59
N LYS A 17 -3.50 17.99 -1.32
CA LYS A 17 -2.59 17.87 -0.16
C LYS A 17 -2.06 16.43 -0.01
N GLU A 18 -2.92 15.43 -0.18
CA GLU A 18 -2.54 14.01 -0.19
C GLU A 18 -1.56 13.69 -1.33
N ARG A 19 -1.81 14.21 -2.54
CA ARG A 19 -0.89 14.08 -3.68
C ARG A 19 0.47 14.71 -3.40
N ARG A 20 0.49 15.90 -2.79
CA ARG A 20 1.73 16.59 -2.41
C ARG A 20 2.50 15.81 -1.36
N SER A 21 1.83 15.29 -0.33
CA SER A 21 2.46 14.44 0.68
C SER A 21 3.12 13.21 0.06
N PHE A 22 2.45 12.56 -0.89
CA PHE A 22 3.02 11.43 -1.62
C PHE A 22 4.27 11.82 -2.43
N LEU A 23 4.19 12.88 -3.24
CA LEU A 23 5.31 13.38 -4.05
C LEU A 23 6.53 13.71 -3.19
N LEU A 24 6.31 14.40 -2.07
CA LEU A 24 7.38 14.85 -1.18
C LEU A 24 8.07 13.67 -0.49
N LEU A 25 7.29 12.66 -0.05
CA LEU A 25 7.84 11.43 0.54
C LEU A 25 8.63 10.60 -0.48
N SER A 26 8.13 10.48 -1.71
CA SER A 26 8.81 9.73 -2.77
C SER A 26 10.11 10.40 -3.22
N GLN A 27 10.12 11.73 -3.29
CA GLN A 27 11.30 12.50 -3.68
C GLN A 27 12.39 12.39 -2.60
N TYR A 28 11.99 12.53 -1.33
CA TYR A 28 12.91 12.39 -0.20
C TYR A 28 13.44 10.95 -0.03
N ALA A 29 12.64 9.95 -0.40
CA ALA A 29 13.07 8.55 -0.42
C ALA A 29 14.18 8.27 -1.45
N GLN A 30 14.22 9.00 -2.58
CA GLN A 30 15.30 8.84 -3.57
C GLN A 30 16.59 9.58 -3.20
N GLU A 31 16.49 10.66 -2.43
CA GLU A 31 17.63 11.48 -2.04
C GLU A 31 18.36 10.96 -0.79
N THR A 32 17.66 10.20 0.06
CA THR A 32 18.22 9.74 1.34
C THR A 32 19.05 8.46 1.22
N GLN A 33 20.23 8.46 1.84
CA GLN A 33 21.08 7.26 1.98
C GLN A 33 20.83 6.51 3.29
N HIS A 34 19.94 7.00 4.16
CA HIS A 34 19.70 6.42 5.47
C HIS A 34 18.56 5.39 5.42
N GLU A 35 18.91 4.11 5.46
CA GLU A 35 17.92 3.02 5.42
C GLU A 35 16.80 3.15 6.46
N LYS A 36 17.11 3.63 7.67
CA LYS A 36 16.10 3.81 8.74
C LYS A 36 15.03 4.83 8.35
N ILE A 37 15.45 5.92 7.68
CA ILE A 37 14.55 6.96 7.19
C ILE A 37 13.74 6.41 6.02
N LEU A 38 14.40 5.75 5.07
CA LEU A 38 13.74 5.14 3.92
C LEU A 38 12.65 4.14 4.32
N ARG A 39 12.90 3.29 5.32
CA ARG A 39 11.90 2.36 5.87
C ARG A 39 10.71 3.08 6.50
N GLY A 40 10.94 4.19 7.19
CA GLY A 40 9.86 5.02 7.75
C GLY A 40 9.00 5.67 6.66
N LEU A 41 9.65 6.24 5.64
CA LEU A 41 8.97 6.85 4.49
C LEU A 41 8.15 5.83 3.70
N ALA A 42 8.71 4.64 3.47
CA ALA A 42 8.04 3.52 2.80
C ALA A 42 6.70 3.17 3.46
N VAL A 43 6.71 3.01 4.79
CA VAL A 43 5.48 2.73 5.55
C VAL A 43 4.51 3.92 5.51
N GLY A 44 5.03 5.16 5.58
CA GLY A 44 4.22 6.37 5.42
C GLY A 44 3.47 6.43 4.08
N ILE A 45 4.15 6.10 2.99
CA ILE A 45 3.56 6.02 1.63
C ILE A 45 2.48 4.93 1.57
N ALA A 46 2.69 3.79 2.23
CA ALA A 46 1.67 2.74 2.27
C ALA A 46 0.38 3.20 2.99
N PHE A 47 0.51 3.98 4.06
CA PHE A 47 -0.65 4.49 4.81
C PHE A 47 -1.46 5.54 4.06
N THR A 48 -0.82 6.39 3.24
CA THR A 48 -1.56 7.36 2.41
C THR A 48 -2.41 6.71 1.32
N MET A 49 -2.16 5.42 1.02
CA MET A 49 -2.92 4.64 0.03
C MET A 49 -4.02 3.76 0.64
N TYR A 50 -4.29 3.90 1.94
CA TYR A 50 -5.33 3.11 2.61
C TYR A 50 -6.71 3.27 1.96
N GLY A 51 -7.33 2.15 1.59
CA GLY A 51 -8.69 2.11 1.03
C GLY A 51 -8.85 2.69 -0.38
N ARG A 52 -7.75 3.04 -1.08
CA ARG A 52 -7.79 3.62 -2.43
C ARG A 52 -7.93 2.60 -3.57
N LEU A 53 -7.86 1.30 -3.26
CA LEU A 53 -8.08 0.20 -4.22
C LEU A 53 -7.24 0.38 -5.50
N GLU A 54 -7.88 0.35 -6.66
CA GLU A 54 -7.25 0.41 -7.99
C GLU A 54 -6.43 1.68 -8.24
N GLU A 55 -6.70 2.78 -7.52
CA GLU A 55 -5.88 3.99 -7.66
C GLU A 55 -4.43 3.76 -7.18
N ALA A 56 -4.19 2.77 -6.32
CA ALA A 56 -2.87 2.44 -5.81
C ALA A 56 -2.07 1.48 -6.72
N ASP A 57 -2.72 0.82 -7.69
CA ASP A 57 -2.09 -0.20 -8.55
C ASP A 57 -0.88 0.30 -9.36
N PRO A 58 -0.92 1.52 -9.95
CA PRO A 58 0.24 2.06 -10.67
C PRO A 58 1.44 2.25 -9.73
N LEU A 59 1.20 2.72 -8.51
CA LEU A 59 2.24 2.93 -7.51
C LEU A 59 2.84 1.60 -7.04
N VAL A 60 1.98 0.63 -6.72
CA VAL A 60 2.44 -0.71 -6.32
C VAL A 60 3.32 -1.32 -7.40
N THR A 61 2.91 -1.20 -8.67
CA THR A 61 3.69 -1.73 -9.80
C THR A 61 5.05 -1.05 -9.91
N SER A 62 5.10 0.28 -9.77
CA SER A 62 6.36 1.04 -9.75
C SER A 62 7.29 0.61 -8.61
N LEU A 63 6.74 0.43 -7.40
CA LEU A 63 7.52 0.03 -6.21
C LEU A 63 8.03 -1.41 -6.31
N CYS A 64 7.24 -2.33 -6.90
CA CYS A 64 7.64 -3.72 -7.06
C CYS A 64 8.73 -3.92 -8.12
N ALA A 65 8.82 -3.01 -9.10
CA ALA A 65 9.84 -3.05 -10.15
C ALA A 65 11.21 -2.50 -9.68
N ASP A 66 11.28 -1.90 -8.49
CA ASP A 66 12.50 -1.29 -7.99
C ASP A 66 13.57 -2.32 -7.58
N LYS A 67 14.84 -1.95 -7.77
CA LYS A 67 15.98 -2.78 -7.37
C LYS A 67 16.16 -2.80 -5.85
N ASP A 68 15.76 -1.75 -5.15
CA ASP A 68 15.88 -1.66 -3.70
C ASP A 68 14.81 -2.56 -3.01
N PRO A 69 15.23 -3.55 -2.20
CA PRO A 69 14.29 -4.38 -1.44
C PRO A 69 13.41 -3.58 -0.46
N ILE A 70 13.86 -2.43 0.05
CA ILE A 70 13.06 -1.59 0.95
C ILE A 70 11.86 -1.00 0.19
N LEU A 71 12.05 -0.58 -1.06
CA LEU A 71 10.98 -0.06 -1.91
C LEU A 71 10.04 -1.17 -2.36
N ARG A 72 10.54 -2.35 -2.73
CA ARG A 72 9.66 -3.51 -3.03
C ARG A 72 8.82 -3.93 -1.83
N ARG A 73 9.42 -3.93 -0.64
CA ARG A 73 8.71 -4.15 0.64
C ARG A 73 7.62 -3.10 0.86
N SER A 74 7.91 -1.82 0.56
CA SER A 74 6.93 -0.74 0.58
C SER A 74 5.73 -1.04 -0.33
N GLY A 75 6.00 -1.55 -1.53
CA GLY A 75 4.98 -1.99 -2.48
C GLY A 75 4.03 -3.04 -1.88
N MET A 76 4.56 -3.99 -1.10
CA MET A 76 3.74 -5.01 -0.42
C MET A 76 2.82 -4.41 0.64
N TYR A 77 3.32 -3.47 1.45
CA TYR A 77 2.49 -2.77 2.43
C TYR A 77 1.46 -1.86 1.76
N THR A 78 1.83 -1.18 0.69
CA THR A 78 0.93 -0.31 -0.07
C THR A 78 -0.23 -1.12 -0.65
N LEU A 79 0.06 -2.28 -1.26
CA LEU A 79 -0.96 -3.20 -1.77
C LEU A 79 -1.86 -3.72 -0.64
N ALA A 80 -1.26 -4.08 0.50
CA ALA A 80 -2.00 -4.57 1.66
C ALA A 80 -2.96 -3.52 2.24
N MET A 81 -2.51 -2.26 2.36
CA MET A 81 -3.32 -1.15 2.88
C MET A 81 -4.40 -0.71 1.90
N ALA A 82 -4.09 -0.67 0.60
CA ALA A 82 -5.06 -0.29 -0.44
C ALA A 82 -6.26 -1.24 -0.49
N TYR A 83 -6.02 -2.55 -0.34
CA TYR A 83 -7.04 -3.61 -0.43
C TYR A 83 -7.43 -4.22 0.92
N CYS A 84 -7.12 -3.54 2.03
CA CYS A 84 -7.34 -4.06 3.37
C CYS A 84 -8.81 -4.47 3.61
N GLY A 85 -9.04 -5.74 3.94
CA GLY A 85 -10.37 -6.30 4.21
C GLY A 85 -11.29 -6.48 3.01
N THR A 86 -10.79 -6.29 1.78
CA THR A 86 -11.59 -6.43 0.56
C THR A 86 -11.67 -7.86 0.04
N GLY A 87 -10.68 -8.70 0.35
CA GLY A 87 -10.58 -10.05 -0.22
C GLY A 87 -10.33 -10.08 -1.73
N ASN A 88 -9.76 -9.02 -2.33
CA ASN A 88 -9.54 -8.97 -3.78
C ASN A 88 -8.59 -10.09 -4.26
N ASN A 89 -9.09 -10.96 -5.13
CA ASN A 89 -8.36 -12.11 -5.67
C ASN A 89 -7.10 -11.72 -6.47
N GLN A 90 -7.10 -10.59 -7.17
CA GLN A 90 -5.93 -10.15 -7.93
C GLN A 90 -4.80 -9.73 -6.99
N ALA A 91 -5.13 -8.96 -5.96
CA ALA A 91 -4.15 -8.54 -4.96
C ALA A 91 -3.61 -9.73 -4.13
N ILE A 92 -4.46 -10.71 -3.80
CA ILE A 92 -4.03 -11.97 -3.17
C ILE A 92 -3.03 -12.71 -4.05
N ARG A 93 -3.31 -12.87 -5.35
CA ARG A 93 -2.41 -13.53 -6.31
C ARG A 93 -1.07 -12.81 -6.43
N LYS A 94 -1.08 -11.46 -6.50
CA LYS A 94 0.14 -10.65 -6.52
C LYS A 94 0.98 -10.88 -5.27
N LEU A 95 0.37 -10.83 -4.08
CA LEU A 95 1.07 -11.06 -2.81
C LEU A 95 1.64 -12.49 -2.72
N LEU A 96 0.87 -13.51 -3.11
CA LEU A 96 1.35 -14.90 -3.11
C LEU A 96 2.51 -15.11 -4.09
N HIS A 97 2.47 -14.48 -5.26
CA HIS A 97 3.57 -14.55 -6.21
C HIS A 97 4.85 -13.98 -5.60
N VAL A 98 4.81 -12.77 -5.07
CA VAL A 98 5.98 -12.11 -4.46
C VAL A 98 6.48 -12.84 -3.22
N ALA A 99 5.57 -13.45 -2.44
CA ALA A 99 5.93 -14.25 -1.27
C ALA A 99 6.82 -15.47 -1.59
N VAL A 100 6.85 -15.93 -2.86
CA VAL A 100 7.67 -17.06 -3.30
C VAL A 100 8.76 -16.64 -4.29
N SER A 101 8.52 -15.62 -5.11
CA SER A 101 9.41 -15.23 -6.19
C SER A 101 10.50 -14.21 -5.80
N ASP A 102 10.31 -13.43 -4.72
CA ASP A 102 11.31 -12.42 -4.34
C ASP A 102 12.50 -13.06 -3.61
N VAL A 103 13.70 -12.63 -3.99
CA VAL A 103 14.95 -13.10 -3.39
C VAL A 103 15.14 -12.62 -1.94
N ASN A 104 14.51 -11.51 -1.55
CA ASN A 104 14.70 -10.89 -0.25
C ASN A 104 13.64 -11.32 0.78
N ASP A 105 14.11 -11.87 1.90
CA ASP A 105 13.29 -12.38 3.00
C ASP A 105 12.37 -11.32 3.63
N ASP A 106 12.79 -10.05 3.69
CA ASP A 106 11.95 -8.96 4.21
C ASP A 106 10.74 -8.70 3.32
N VAL A 107 10.94 -8.77 2.00
CA VAL A 107 9.86 -8.59 1.02
C VAL A 107 8.90 -9.77 1.10
N ARG A 108 9.43 -11.01 1.15
CA ARG A 108 8.60 -12.22 1.31
C ARG A 108 7.76 -12.17 2.60
N ARG A 109 8.37 -11.78 3.73
CA ARG A 109 7.65 -11.61 5.01
C ARG A 109 6.57 -10.53 4.93
N ALA A 110 6.85 -9.40 4.29
CA ALA A 110 5.87 -8.34 4.11
C ALA A 110 4.70 -8.79 3.22
N ALA A 111 4.96 -9.56 2.17
CA ALA A 111 3.91 -10.12 1.31
C ALA A 111 2.96 -11.04 2.10
N VAL A 112 3.50 -11.96 2.91
CA VAL A 112 2.69 -12.85 3.76
C VAL A 112 1.93 -12.08 4.83
N THR A 113 2.56 -11.07 5.45
CA THR A 113 1.89 -10.17 6.39
C THR A 113 0.73 -9.43 5.72
N GLY A 114 0.93 -8.99 4.47
CA GLY A 114 -0.08 -8.33 3.65
C GLY A 114 -1.32 -9.16 3.40
N LEU A 115 -1.18 -10.49 3.26
CA LEU A 115 -2.32 -11.40 3.11
C LEU A 115 -3.24 -11.36 4.34
N GLY A 116 -2.68 -11.22 5.55
CA GLY A 116 -3.45 -11.04 6.77
C GLY A 116 -4.34 -9.80 6.71
N PHE A 117 -3.81 -8.67 6.24
CA PHE A 117 -4.58 -7.44 6.05
C PHE A 117 -5.64 -7.55 4.95
N LEU A 118 -5.41 -8.31 3.88
CA LEU A 118 -6.44 -8.50 2.85
C LEU A 118 -7.59 -9.40 3.34
N LEU A 119 -7.26 -10.45 4.09
CA LEU A 119 -8.16 -11.54 4.41
C LEU A 119 -8.78 -11.47 5.81
N PHE A 120 -8.52 -10.44 6.61
CA PHE A 120 -8.99 -10.39 8.00
C PHE A 120 -10.52 -10.56 8.14
N ARG A 121 -11.30 -10.12 7.14
CA ARG A 121 -12.77 -10.28 7.09
C ARG A 121 -13.26 -11.63 6.56
N HIS A 122 -12.37 -12.41 5.93
CA HIS A 122 -12.67 -13.70 5.29
C HIS A 122 -12.08 -14.89 6.05
N THR A 123 -11.77 -14.70 7.33
CA THR A 123 -11.34 -15.79 8.21
C THR A 123 -12.51 -16.75 8.42
N ASN A 124 -12.50 -17.89 7.70
CA ASN A 124 -13.47 -18.98 7.84
C ASN A 124 -13.32 -19.75 9.17
N LEU A 125 -13.20 -19.05 10.30
CA LEU A 125 -13.13 -19.66 11.63
C LEU A 125 -14.52 -20.01 12.22
N SER A 126 -15.61 -19.82 11.48
CA SER A 126 -16.98 -20.06 11.98
C SER A 126 -17.79 -21.15 11.27
N LYS A 127 -17.21 -21.92 10.34
CA LYS A 127 -17.91 -23.05 9.67
C LYS A 127 -17.42 -24.45 10.04
N ALA A 128 -16.56 -24.57 11.05
CA ALA A 128 -16.16 -25.86 11.62
C ALA A 128 -16.95 -26.25 12.90
N GLN A 129 -18.05 -25.54 13.22
CA GLN A 129 -18.88 -25.83 14.40
C GLN A 129 -20.39 -25.89 14.12
N ARG A 130 -20.81 -26.38 12.96
CA ARG A 130 -22.21 -26.85 12.78
C ARG A 130 -22.23 -28.10 11.93
#